data_AF-A0A7S4CUU3-F1
#
_entry.id   AF-A0A7S4CUU3-F1
#
_cell.length_a   1.000
_cell.length_b   1.000
_cell.length_c   1.000
_cell.angle_alpha   90.00
_cell.angle_beta   90.00
_cell.angle_gamma   90.00
#
_symmetry.space_group_name_H-M   'P 1'
#
loop_
_entity.id
_entity.type
_entity.pdbx_description
1 polymer ?
#
loop_
_entity_poly.entity_id
_entity_poly.type
_entity_poly.pdbx_seq_one_letter_code
_entity_poly.pdbx_strand_id
1 'polypeptide(L)'
;ADLCVGYTAPPPMNYREYLAYIEEATPAESPILYGVHPNAEINFRTVQGETLFRTINELASSASVGGASGASEKVRSTLDELMGSLPEPHNLIEIAERLEDDRSPAQHVFYQECERMNILVAVMRKTLTDLDLGLKGALSMSNQMQQLFEDINLNKVPESWSGV
;
A
#
# COMPACT_ATOMS: atom_id res chain seq x y z
N ALA A 1 -5.91 -18.47 38.51
CA ALA A 1 -5.31 -18.27 37.18
C ALA A 1 -5.53 -16.82 36.84
N ASP A 2 -4.47 -16.08 36.54
CA ASP A 2 -4.61 -14.68 36.14
C ASP A 2 -5.14 -14.63 34.69
N LEU A 3 -6.08 -13.73 34.41
CA LEU A 3 -6.59 -13.55 33.04
C LEU A 3 -5.56 -12.81 32.17
N CYS A 4 -4.84 -11.88 32.79
CA CYS A 4 -3.77 -11.11 32.15
C CYS A 4 -2.84 -10.52 33.23
N VAL A 5 -1.73 -9.91 32.81
CA VAL A 5 -0.72 -9.38 33.74
C VAL A 5 -1.33 -8.36 34.70
N GLY A 6 -1.37 -8.69 35.99
CA GLY A 6 -1.96 -7.82 37.03
C GLY A 6 -3.50 -7.84 37.12
N TYR A 7 -4.19 -8.73 36.41
CA TYR A 7 -5.64 -8.90 36.50
C TYR A 7 -6.00 -10.38 36.76
N THR A 8 -6.38 -10.66 38.01
CA THR A 8 -6.68 -12.01 38.49
C THR A 8 -8.11 -12.41 38.16
N ALA A 9 -8.37 -13.70 37.95
CA ALA A 9 -9.74 -14.16 37.77
C ALA A 9 -10.58 -13.97 39.04
N PRO A 10 -11.77 -13.33 38.94
CA PRO A 10 -12.69 -13.29 40.06
C PRO A 10 -13.17 -14.71 40.40
N PRO A 11 -13.36 -15.05 41.69
CA PRO A 11 -14.00 -16.29 42.09
C PRO A 11 -15.43 -16.40 41.54
N PRO A 12 -16.11 -17.56 41.64
CA PRO A 12 -17.49 -17.70 41.17
C PRO A 12 -18.44 -16.73 41.90
N MET A 13 -18.95 -15.71 41.19
CA MET A 13 -19.85 -14.69 41.74
C MET A 13 -21.20 -14.64 40.99
N ASN A 14 -22.16 -13.87 41.50
CA ASN A 14 -23.39 -13.57 40.77
C ASN A 14 -23.12 -12.62 39.58
N TYR A 15 -23.98 -12.64 38.56
CA TYR A 15 -23.83 -11.81 37.35
C TYR A 15 -23.59 -10.31 37.66
N ARG A 16 -24.33 -9.75 38.62
CA ARG A 16 -24.20 -8.34 39.02
C ARG A 16 -22.86 -8.04 39.70
N GLU A 17 -22.31 -9.01 40.42
CA GLU A 17 -21.02 -8.90 41.10
C GLU A 17 -19.87 -8.99 40.10
N TYR A 18 -20.00 -9.79 39.04
CA TYR A 18 -19.04 -9.78 37.92
C TYR A 18 -19.00 -8.44 37.19
N LEU A 19 -20.15 -7.80 36.94
CA LEU A 19 -20.18 -6.47 36.32
C LEU A 19 -19.48 -5.43 37.19
N ALA A 20 -19.76 -5.42 38.49
CA ALA A 20 -19.08 -4.53 39.44
C ALA A 20 -17.56 -4.79 39.48
N TYR A 21 -17.14 -6.05 39.42
CA TYR A 21 -15.73 -6.42 39.36
C TYR A 21 -15.03 -5.93 38.09
N ILE A 22 -15.68 -6.04 36.92
CA ILE A 22 -15.14 -5.51 35.67
C ILE A 22 -15.03 -3.99 35.73
N GLU A 23 -16.03 -3.28 36.24
CA GLU A 23 -15.98 -1.82 36.33
C GLU A 23 -14.87 -1.31 37.29
N GLU A 24 -14.63 -2.02 38.39
CA GLU A 24 -13.68 -1.57 39.43
C GLU A 24 -12.25 -2.07 39.21
N ALA A 25 -12.07 -3.29 38.71
CA ALA A 25 -10.77 -3.96 38.67
C ALA A 25 -10.11 -3.95 37.28
N THR A 26 -10.80 -3.52 36.22
CA THR A 26 -10.20 -3.53 34.86
C THR A 26 -9.13 -2.43 34.76
N PRO A 27 -7.86 -2.78 34.49
CA PRO A 27 -6.80 -1.80 34.30
C PRO A 27 -7.00 -1.01 33.01
N ALA A 28 -6.28 0.11 32.86
CA ALA A 28 -6.24 0.83 31.60
C ALA A 28 -5.76 -0.10 30.46
N GLU A 29 -6.49 -0.07 29.35
CA GLU A 29 -6.21 -0.87 28.16
C GLU A 29 -4.75 -0.71 27.74
N SER A 30 -4.05 -1.83 27.57
CA SER A 30 -2.66 -1.86 27.15
C SER A 30 -2.41 -3.12 26.30
N PRO A 31 -1.58 -3.04 25.25
CA PRO A 31 -1.24 -4.21 24.45
C PRO A 31 -0.73 -5.41 25.25
N ILE A 32 -0.02 -5.15 26.37
CA ILE A 32 0.53 -6.20 27.24
C ILE A 32 -0.60 -7.05 27.86
N LEU A 33 -1.78 -6.46 28.11
CA LEU A 33 -2.96 -7.15 28.62
C LEU A 33 -3.42 -8.27 27.66
N TYR A 34 -3.17 -8.09 26.37
CA TYR A 34 -3.53 -9.01 25.29
C TYR A 34 -2.35 -9.92 24.88
N GLY A 35 -1.26 -9.93 25.65
CA GLY A 35 -0.08 -10.74 25.37
C GLY A 35 0.77 -10.24 24.19
N VAL A 36 0.55 -9.00 23.73
CA VAL A 36 1.32 -8.41 22.63
C VAL A 36 2.26 -7.31 23.12
N HIS A 37 3.31 -7.05 22.34
CA HIS A 37 4.32 -6.07 22.68
C HIS A 37 3.72 -4.64 22.71
N PRO A 38 4.15 -3.75 23.63
CA PRO A 38 3.67 -2.36 23.72
C PRO A 38 3.71 -1.58 22.40
N ASN A 39 4.67 -1.87 21.52
CA ASN A 39 4.77 -1.28 20.19
C ASN A 39 3.54 -1.52 19.30
N ALA A 40 2.68 -2.49 19.62
CA ALA A 40 1.42 -2.71 18.91
C ALA A 40 0.50 -1.49 19.04
N GLU A 41 0.49 -0.80 20.19
CA GLU A 41 -0.29 0.44 20.33
C GLU A 41 0.30 1.56 19.49
N ILE A 42 1.63 1.69 19.44
CA ILE A 42 2.30 2.68 18.58
C ILE A 42 1.90 2.45 17.12
N ASN A 43 2.01 1.21 16.63
CA ASN A 43 1.61 0.86 15.27
C ASN A 43 0.12 1.15 15.02
N PHE A 44 -0.76 0.75 15.94
CA PHE A 44 -2.19 1.03 15.84
C PHE A 44 -2.48 2.54 15.72
N ARG A 45 -1.85 3.36 16.55
CA ARG A 45 -1.99 4.83 16.51
C ARG A 45 -1.42 5.41 15.22
N THR A 46 -0.29 4.90 14.73
CA THR A 46 0.30 5.29 13.44
C THR A 46 -0.65 4.99 12.29
N VAL A 47 -1.17 3.76 12.19
CA VAL A 47 -2.12 3.36 11.14
C VAL A 47 -3.41 4.19 11.19
N GLN A 48 -3.91 4.47 12.40
CA GLN A 48 -5.08 5.35 12.58
C GLN A 48 -4.80 6.78 12.10
N GLY A 49 -3.62 7.33 12.41
CA GLY A 49 -3.18 8.63 11.94
C GLY A 49 -3.03 8.69 10.42
N GLU A 50 -2.38 7.70 9.81
CA GLU A 50 -2.23 7.58 8.36
C GLU A 50 -3.59 7.50 7.66
N THR A 51 -4.53 6.73 8.21
CA THR A 51 -5.89 6.63 7.68
C THR A 51 -6.60 7.98 7.74
N LEU A 52 -6.51 8.70 8.86
CA LEU A 52 -7.07 10.03 9.01
C LEU A 52 -6.51 11.01 7.98
N PHE A 53 -5.19 11.06 7.80
CA PHE A 53 -4.55 11.94 6.82
C PHE A 53 -4.95 11.58 5.38
N ARG A 54 -5.06 10.29 5.07
CA ARG A 54 -5.53 9.82 3.76
C ARG A 54 -6.95 10.29 3.48
N THR A 55 -7.88 10.08 4.41
CA THR A 55 -9.28 10.53 4.26
C THR A 55 -9.38 12.04 4.10
N ILE A 56 -8.58 12.82 4.84
CA ILE A 56 -8.53 14.28 4.69
C ILE A 56 -8.04 14.66 3.27
N ASN A 57 -6.99 14.00 2.77
CA ASN A 57 -6.44 14.26 1.45
C ASN A 57 -7.43 13.92 0.32
N GLU A 58 -8.13 12.79 0.43
CA GLU A 58 -9.18 12.37 -0.50
C GLU A 58 -10.32 13.40 -0.54
N LEU A 59 -10.82 13.84 0.62
CA LEU A 59 -11.87 14.86 0.70
C LEU A 59 -11.42 16.21 0.11
N ALA A 60 -10.19 16.64 0.39
CA ALA A 60 -9.64 17.89 -0.15
C ALA A 60 -9.56 17.86 -1.69
N SER A 61 -9.17 16.72 -2.26
CA SER A 61 -9.10 16.52 -3.72
C SER A 61 -10.47 16.52 -4.40
N SER A 62 -11.51 16.01 -3.71
CA SER A 62 -12.89 16.03 -4.23
C SER A 62 -13.53 17.42 -4.24
N ALA A 63 -13.08 18.32 -3.34
CA ALA A 63 -13.60 19.69 -3.25
C ALA A 63 -13.00 20.63 -4.31
N SER A 64 -11.86 20.25 -4.93
CA SER A 64 -11.14 21.08 -5.90
C SER A 64 -11.62 20.91 -7.35
N VAL A 65 -12.93 20.79 -7.59
CA VAL A 65 -13.53 20.73 -8.94
C VAL A 65 -13.24 21.99 -9.79
N GLY A 66 -12.67 23.06 -9.21
CA GLY A 66 -12.27 24.29 -9.92
C GLY A 66 -10.77 24.47 -10.20
N GLY A 67 -9.90 23.53 -9.78
CA GLY A 67 -8.43 23.69 -9.79
C GLY A 67 -7.71 22.85 -10.83
N ALA A 68 -8.24 22.73 -12.05
CA ALA A 68 -7.74 21.79 -13.06
C ALA A 68 -6.26 22.01 -13.49
N SER A 69 -5.69 23.20 -13.29
CA SER A 69 -4.31 23.48 -13.73
C SER A 69 -3.24 22.92 -12.80
N GLY A 70 -3.40 23.04 -11.47
CA GLY A 70 -2.37 22.65 -10.51
C GLY A 70 -2.24 21.13 -10.34
N ALA A 71 -3.36 20.40 -10.34
CA ALA A 71 -3.33 18.93 -10.27
C ALA A 71 -2.72 18.32 -11.54
N SER A 72 -3.02 18.86 -12.72
CA SER A 72 -2.47 18.36 -13.98
C SER A 72 -0.96 18.59 -14.07
N GLU A 73 -0.45 19.74 -13.62
CA GLU A 73 0.98 20.03 -13.61
C GLU A 73 1.74 19.16 -12.60
N LYS A 74 1.19 18.95 -11.40
CA LYS A 74 1.74 18.01 -10.41
C LYS A 74 1.81 16.58 -10.96
N VAL A 75 0.73 16.10 -11.59
CA VAL A 75 0.70 14.76 -12.18
C VAL A 75 1.70 14.63 -13.33
N ARG A 76 1.90 15.67 -14.15
CA ARG A 76 2.94 15.65 -15.20
C ARG A 76 4.35 15.57 -14.61
N SER A 77 4.68 16.39 -13.61
CA SER A 77 6.00 16.34 -12.96
C SER A 77 6.29 14.96 -12.37
N THR A 78 5.32 14.39 -11.65
CA THR A 78 5.46 13.05 -11.07
C THR A 78 5.53 11.96 -12.14
N LEU A 79 4.81 12.10 -13.25
CA LEU A 79 4.88 11.18 -14.39
C LEU A 79 6.29 11.20 -15.02
N ASP A 80 6.88 12.37 -15.25
CA ASP A 80 8.23 12.51 -15.79
C ASP A 80 9.29 11.90 -14.85
N GLU A 81 9.16 12.13 -13.54
CA GLU A 81 10.02 11.52 -12.51
C GLU A 81 9.91 9.99 -12.52
N LEU A 82 8.68 9.45 -12.56
CA LEU A 82 8.45 8.01 -12.61
C LEU A 82 9.02 7.39 -13.89
N MET A 83 8.77 8.02 -15.05
CA MET A 83 9.31 7.55 -16.33
C MET A 83 10.84 7.55 -16.36
N GLY A 84 11.48 8.54 -15.73
CA GLY A 84 12.93 8.62 -15.60
C GLY A 84 13.51 7.62 -14.59
N SER A 85 12.74 7.21 -13.59
CA SER A 85 13.17 6.26 -12.56
C SER A 85 12.93 4.78 -12.92
N LEU A 86 12.22 4.48 -14.02
CA LEU A 86 11.96 3.10 -14.41
C LEU A 86 13.27 2.38 -14.82
N PRO A 87 13.57 1.21 -14.24
CA PRO A 87 14.76 0.44 -14.60
C PRO A 87 14.69 -0.08 -16.04
N GLU A 88 15.86 -0.38 -16.62
CA GLU A 88 15.93 -1.08 -17.90
C GLU A 88 15.49 -2.55 -17.73
N PRO A 89 14.78 -3.11 -18.73
CA PRO A 89 14.38 -4.51 -18.68
C PRO A 89 15.61 -5.42 -18.68
N HIS A 90 15.54 -6.49 -17.89
CA HIS A 90 16.56 -7.53 -17.87
C HIS A 90 16.66 -8.23 -19.23
N ASN A 91 17.88 -8.42 -19.75
CA ASN A 91 18.09 -9.24 -20.93
C ASN A 91 17.95 -10.73 -20.58
N LEU A 92 16.75 -11.27 -20.76
CA LEU A 92 16.46 -12.67 -20.44
C LEU A 92 17.27 -13.66 -21.28
N ILE A 93 17.70 -13.28 -22.49
CA ILE A 93 18.54 -14.12 -23.35
C ILE A 93 19.93 -14.28 -22.72
N GLU A 94 20.57 -13.17 -22.36
CA GLU A 94 21.88 -13.19 -21.69
C GLU A 94 21.82 -13.90 -20.34
N ILE A 95 20.74 -13.73 -19.59
CA ILE A 95 20.54 -14.44 -18.31
C ILE A 95 20.37 -15.93 -18.56
N ALA A 96 19.60 -16.34 -19.57
CA ALA A 96 19.41 -17.74 -19.92
C ALA A 96 20.71 -18.41 -20.38
N GLU A 97 21.54 -17.71 -21.16
CA GLU A 97 22.85 -18.20 -21.63
C GLU A 97 23.86 -18.38 -20.49
N ARG A 98 23.77 -17.56 -19.44
CA ARG A 98 24.62 -17.66 -18.25
C ARG A 98 24.17 -18.73 -17.27
N LEU A 99 22.91 -19.14 -17.33
CA LEU A 99 22.35 -20.21 -16.50
C LEU A 99 22.58 -21.54 -17.20
N GLU A 100 23.24 -22.48 -16.52
CA GLU A 100 23.40 -23.85 -17.01
C GLU A 100 22.04 -24.52 -17.25
N ASP A 101 21.99 -25.55 -18.10
CA ASP A 101 20.75 -26.28 -18.41
C ASP A 101 20.15 -26.98 -17.17
N ASP A 102 20.99 -27.40 -16.22
CA ASP A 102 20.56 -27.98 -14.93
C ASP A 102 20.41 -26.90 -13.86
N ARG A 103 19.31 -26.14 -13.95
CA ARG A 103 19.03 -25.02 -13.05
C ARG A 103 18.53 -25.49 -11.70
N SER A 104 19.19 -25.05 -10.63
CA SER A 104 18.67 -25.18 -9.27
C SER A 104 17.32 -24.46 -9.10
N PRO A 105 16.49 -24.85 -8.11
CA PRO A 105 15.22 -24.17 -7.84
C PRO A 105 15.36 -22.65 -7.62
N ALA A 106 16.45 -22.20 -7.00
CA ALA A 106 16.72 -20.78 -6.79
C ALA A 106 16.98 -20.03 -8.11
N GLN A 107 17.69 -20.65 -9.05
CA GLN A 107 17.94 -20.07 -10.38
C GLN A 107 16.67 -19.98 -11.23
N HIS A 108 15.76 -20.94 -11.10
CA HIS A 108 14.44 -20.87 -11.73
C HIS A 108 13.61 -19.70 -11.20
N VAL A 109 13.53 -19.54 -9.88
CA VAL A 109 12.80 -18.41 -9.27
C VAL A 109 13.42 -17.07 -9.68
N PHE A 110 14.75 -16.96 -9.68
CA PHE A 110 15.43 -15.75 -10.14
C PHE A 110 15.05 -15.40 -11.59
N TYR A 111 15.10 -16.37 -12.51
CA TYR A 111 14.74 -16.16 -13.91
C TYR A 111 13.28 -15.70 -14.06
N GLN A 112 12.35 -16.35 -13.33
CA GLN A 112 10.93 -16.00 -13.33
C GLN A 112 10.67 -14.61 -12.75
N GLU A 113 11.38 -14.22 -11.69
CA GLU A 113 11.25 -12.88 -11.13
C GLU A 113 11.80 -11.81 -12.09
N CYS A 114 12.88 -12.09 -12.81
CA CYS A 114 13.35 -11.20 -13.88
C CYS A 114 12.31 -11.05 -14.99
N GLU A 115 11.67 -12.14 -15.42
CA GLU A 115 10.59 -12.11 -16.41
C GLU A 115 9.39 -11.29 -15.89
N ARG A 116 8.93 -11.56 -14.67
CA ARG A 116 7.83 -10.85 -14.03
C ARG A 116 8.13 -9.35 -13.88
N MET A 117 9.34 -9.00 -13.47
CA MET A 117 9.79 -7.60 -13.37
C MET A 117 9.75 -6.90 -14.73
N ASN A 118 10.17 -7.58 -15.80
CA ASN A 118 10.10 -7.02 -17.16
C ASN A 118 8.66 -6.77 -17.60
N ILE A 119 7.73 -7.68 -17.29
CA ILE A 119 6.31 -7.48 -17.58
C ILE A 119 5.78 -6.27 -16.81
N LEU A 120 6.09 -6.15 -15.52
CA LEU A 120 5.68 -5.01 -14.70
C LEU A 120 6.21 -3.69 -15.26
N VAL A 121 7.51 -3.61 -15.56
CA VAL A 121 8.13 -2.41 -16.15
C VAL A 121 7.49 -2.06 -17.50
N ALA A 122 7.16 -3.05 -18.32
CA ALA A 122 6.49 -2.83 -19.60
C ALA A 122 5.07 -2.27 -19.42
N VAL A 123 4.30 -2.80 -18.47
CA VAL A 123 2.96 -2.29 -18.11
C VAL A 123 3.04 -0.87 -17.56
N MET A 124 3.96 -0.61 -16.63
CA MET A 124 4.18 0.75 -16.08
C MET A 124 4.54 1.74 -17.18
N ARG A 125 5.51 1.40 -18.04
CA ARG A 125 5.94 2.26 -19.14
C ARG A 125 4.78 2.56 -20.10
N LYS A 126 4.00 1.54 -20.47
CA LYS A 126 2.84 1.71 -21.35
C LYS A 126 1.78 2.61 -20.73
N THR A 127 1.36 2.30 -19.51
CA THR A 127 0.30 3.04 -18.82
C THR A 127 0.66 4.50 -18.55
N LEU A 128 1.92 4.79 -18.19
CA LEU A 128 2.42 6.16 -18.03
C LEU A 128 2.50 6.91 -19.38
N THR A 129 2.95 6.25 -20.45
CA THR A 129 3.02 6.86 -21.78
C THR A 129 1.62 7.19 -22.32
N ASP A 130 0.66 6.26 -22.15
CA ASP A 130 -0.73 6.46 -22.56
C ASP A 130 -1.35 7.63 -21.79
N LEU A 131 -1.08 7.73 -20.48
CA LEU A 131 -1.53 8.86 -19.65
C LEU A 131 -0.94 10.20 -20.12
N ASP A 132 0.36 10.26 -20.42
CA ASP A 132 1.00 11.47 -20.96
C ASP A 132 0.37 11.91 -22.30
N LEU A 133 0.13 10.97 -23.22
CA LEU A 133 -0.55 11.24 -24.48
C LEU A 133 -2.00 11.72 -24.26
N GLY A 134 -2.70 11.15 -23.29
CA GLY A 134 -4.04 11.59 -22.90
C GLY A 134 -4.04 13.01 -22.32
N LEU A 135 -3.05 13.36 -21.49
CA LEU A 135 -2.89 14.70 -20.92
C LEU A 135 -2.49 15.73 -21.97
N LYS A 136 -1.81 15.32 -23.05
CA LYS A 136 -1.51 16.16 -24.22
C LYS A 136 -2.69 16.28 -25.20
N GLY A 137 -3.76 15.52 -24.99
CA GLY A 137 -4.92 15.47 -25.87
C GLY A 137 -4.71 14.68 -27.17
N ALA A 138 -3.60 13.93 -27.27
CA ALA A 138 -3.30 13.08 -28.42
C ALA A 138 -4.06 11.74 -28.36
N LEU A 139 -4.45 11.30 -27.16
CA LEU A 139 -5.28 10.13 -26.92
C LEU A 139 -6.56 10.52 -26.16
N SER A 140 -7.68 9.85 -26.45
CA SER A 140 -8.89 10.01 -25.64
C SER A 140 -8.69 9.36 -24.28
N MET A 141 -9.04 10.08 -23.20
CA MET A 141 -8.93 9.58 -21.83
C MET A 141 -9.88 8.40 -21.59
N SER A 142 -9.30 7.22 -21.36
CA SER A 142 -10.04 6.03 -20.95
C SER A 142 -10.28 6.01 -19.43
N ASN A 143 -11.22 5.18 -18.96
CA ASN A 143 -11.46 4.99 -17.51
C ASN A 143 -10.21 4.55 -16.75
N GLN A 144 -9.37 3.70 -17.36
CA GLN A 144 -8.12 3.23 -16.74
C GLN A 144 -7.10 4.37 -16.59
N MET A 145 -7.04 5.28 -17.57
CA MET A 145 -6.15 6.45 -17.51
C MET A 145 -6.64 7.47 -16.47
N GLN A 146 -7.95 7.64 -16.33
CA GLN A 146 -8.53 8.49 -15.28
C GLN A 146 -8.22 7.96 -13.88
N GLN A 147 -8.38 6.65 -13.66
CA GLN A 147 -8.01 6.02 -12.39
C GLN A 147 -6.52 6.18 -12.10
N LEU A 148 -5.66 5.98 -13.10
CA LEU A 148 -4.22 6.18 -12.96
C LEU A 148 -3.88 7.64 -12.62
N PHE A 149 -4.55 8.61 -13.26
CA PHE A 149 -4.38 10.03 -12.95
C PHE A 149 -4.77 10.36 -11.50
N GLU A 150 -5.90 9.84 -11.02
CA GLU A 150 -6.37 10.03 -9.65
C GLU A 150 -5.42 9.40 -8.62
N ASP A 151 -4.99 8.15 -8.86
CA ASP A 151 -4.05 7.44 -8.00
C ASP A 151 -2.71 8.21 -7.90
N ILE A 152 -2.15 8.67 -9.03
CA ILE A 152 -0.92 9.48 -9.03
C ILE A 152 -1.14 10.82 -8.32
N ASN A 153 -2.27 11.49 -8.56
CA ASN A 153 -2.56 12.77 -7.90
C ASN A 153 -2.63 12.64 -6.37
N LEU A 154 -3.17 11.52 -5.89
CA LEU A 154 -3.27 11.15 -4.48
C LEU A 154 -2.01 10.49 -3.90
N ASN A 155 -0.92 10.38 -4.68
CA ASN A 155 0.32 9.69 -4.31
C ASN A 155 0.09 8.22 -3.88
N LYS A 156 -0.83 7.54 -4.56
CA LYS A 156 -1.17 6.14 -4.32
C LYS A 156 -0.57 5.26 -5.43
N VAL A 157 -0.17 4.04 -5.07
CA VAL A 157 0.26 3.03 -6.05
C VAL A 157 -0.97 2.49 -6.78
N PRO A 158 -1.01 2.57 -8.13
CA PRO A 158 -2.08 2.02 -8.94
C PRO A 158 -2.24 0.51 -8.76
N GLU A 159 -3.49 0.06 -8.63
CA GLU A 159 -3.81 -1.37 -8.48
C GLU A 159 -3.45 -2.19 -9.73
N SER A 160 -3.45 -1.56 -10.91
CA SER A 160 -3.01 -2.20 -12.16
C SER A 160 -1.54 -2.64 -12.14
N TRP A 161 -0.73 -2.13 -11.20
CA TRP A 161 0.67 -2.49 -11.04
C TRP A 161 0.91 -3.54 -9.95
N SER A 162 -0.06 -3.79 -9.05
CA SER A 162 0.11 -4.72 -7.93
C SER A 162 -0.15 -6.19 -8.29
N GLY A 163 -0.88 -6.45 -9.38
CA GLY A 163 -1.29 -7.79 -9.82
C GLY A 163 -0.40 -8.47 -10.86
N VAL A 164 0.76 -7.88 -11.19
CA VAL A 164 1.74 -8.42 -12.15
C VAL A 164 2.85 -9.14 -11.40
#